data_AF-A0A284VPT3-F1
#
_entry.id   AF-A0A284VPT3-F1
#
_cell.length_a   1.000
_cell.length_b   1.000
_cell.length_c   1.000
_cell.angle_alpha   90.00
_cell.angle_beta   90.00
_cell.angle_gamma   90.00
#
_symmetry.space_group_name_H-M   'P 1'
#
loop_
_entity.id
_entity.type
_entity.pdbx_description
1 polymer ?
#
loop_
_entity_poly.entity_id
_entity_poly.type
_entity_poly.pdbx_seq_one_letter_code
_entity_poly.pdbx_strand_id
1 'polypeptide(L)'
;MDYGVLQKRKRVVVIGKRGNSKFEFPELEKTVNKWKIKFDLLADLPALKPGGGEKIMQYKTGLTNYLEKFEIRNGVDFVTQHITRPHNERDLSIYRIAIQKWLNNGERLKYSDLPENLKTHNNQESFLDRFKVVDPNGCSHTVVAHIARDGHYYIYPDFKQIRSLSIREAARIQSFSDDYYFEGSRSAAFRQIGNAVPPLMAKSIAVSIKKLLLNK
;
A
#
# COMPACT_ATOMS: atom_id res chain seq x y z
N MET A 1 13.35 3.04 -7.74
CA MET A 1 11.99 2.59 -7.37
C MET A 1 11.45 1.98 -8.62
N ASP A 2 11.19 0.69 -8.60
CA ASP A 2 11.31 -0.10 -9.82
C ASP A 2 9.96 -0.75 -10.14
N TYR A 3 9.69 -1.00 -11.42
CA TYR A 3 8.53 -1.77 -11.90
C TYR A 3 7.14 -1.13 -11.67
N GLY A 4 7.07 0.16 -11.35
CA GLY A 4 5.80 0.88 -11.20
C GLY A 4 5.09 0.70 -9.86
N VAL A 5 5.67 -0.05 -8.92
CA VAL A 5 5.06 -0.29 -7.59
C VAL A 5 5.26 0.93 -6.69
N LEU A 6 4.17 1.45 -6.11
CA LEU A 6 4.19 2.62 -5.21
C LEU A 6 4.52 2.24 -3.75
N GLN A 7 5.53 1.38 -3.58
CA GLN A 7 5.97 0.85 -2.29
C GLN A 7 7.50 0.75 -2.26
N LYS A 8 8.11 1.21 -1.15
CA LYS A 8 9.53 0.99 -0.88
C LYS A 8 9.72 -0.38 -0.22
N ARG A 9 10.01 -1.42 -1.01
CA ARG A 9 10.28 -2.78 -0.50
C ARG A 9 11.40 -3.47 -1.27
N LYS A 10 12.43 -3.92 -0.57
CA LYS A 10 13.50 -4.77 -1.12
C LYS A 10 13.16 -6.25 -0.94
N ARG A 11 13.53 -7.05 -1.93
CA ARG A 11 13.29 -8.49 -1.98
C ARG A 11 14.56 -9.17 -2.46
N VAL A 12 14.85 -10.35 -1.91
CA VAL A 12 15.84 -11.28 -2.47
C VAL A 12 15.08 -12.23 -3.37
N VAL A 13 15.55 -12.40 -4.61
CA VAL A 13 14.97 -13.30 -5.60
C VAL A 13 16.05 -14.30 -6.01
N VAL A 14 15.74 -15.59 -5.93
CA VAL A 14 16.63 -16.67 -6.35
C VAL A 14 15.99 -17.36 -7.55
N ILE A 15 16.73 -17.47 -8.65
CA ILE A 15 16.27 -18.12 -9.88
C ILE A 15 17.21 -19.28 -10.20
N GLY A 16 16.64 -20.47 -10.38
CA GLY A 16 17.35 -21.65 -10.87
C GLY A 16 16.91 -22.00 -12.29
N LYS A 17 17.87 -22.40 -13.13
CA LYS A 17 17.63 -22.94 -14.48
C LYS A 17 18.14 -24.36 -14.53
N ARG A 18 17.32 -25.29 -15.02
CA ARG A 18 17.75 -26.68 -15.26
C ARG A 18 18.67 -26.76 -16.49
N GLY A 19 19.78 -27.48 -16.37
CA GLY A 19 20.76 -27.71 -17.43
C GLY A 19 22.14 -27.12 -17.12
N ASN A 20 23.10 -27.35 -18.02
CA ASN A 20 24.52 -27.01 -17.79
C ASN A 20 24.91 -25.61 -18.30
N SER A 21 24.01 -24.92 -19.00
CA SER A 21 24.27 -23.54 -19.45
C SER A 21 24.23 -22.59 -18.27
N LYS A 22 25.23 -21.71 -18.16
CA LYS A 22 25.25 -20.63 -17.17
C LYS A 22 23.95 -19.82 -17.24
N PHE A 23 23.35 -19.58 -16.08
CA PHE A 23 22.22 -18.66 -15.96
C PHE A 23 22.74 -17.26 -15.72
N GLU A 24 22.32 -16.32 -16.56
CA GLU A 24 22.58 -14.91 -16.36
C GLU A 24 21.26 -14.25 -15.98
N PHE A 25 21.26 -13.59 -14.81
CA PHE A 25 20.07 -12.92 -14.33
C PHE A 25 19.76 -11.76 -15.29
N PRO A 26 18.55 -11.69 -15.85
CA PRO A 26 18.25 -10.66 -16.82
C PRO A 26 18.21 -9.29 -16.13
N GLU A 27 18.71 -8.26 -16.80
CA GLU A 27 18.50 -6.90 -16.33
C GLU A 27 17.00 -6.61 -16.31
N LEU A 28 16.51 -6.16 -15.15
CA LEU A 28 15.14 -5.74 -15.00
C LEU A 28 15.07 -4.24 -15.31
N GLU A 29 14.27 -3.88 -16.31
CA GLU A 29 14.04 -2.49 -16.68
C GLU A 29 13.47 -1.72 -15.48
N LYS A 30 14.23 -0.73 -15.00
CA LYS A 30 13.78 0.15 -13.92
C LYS A 30 12.95 1.27 -14.50
N THR A 31 11.75 1.46 -13.98
CA THR A 31 10.89 2.61 -14.34
C THR A 31 11.15 3.74 -13.36
N VAL A 32 11.49 4.95 -13.84
CA VAL A 32 11.53 6.13 -12.96
C VAL A 32 10.11 6.40 -12.45
N ASN A 33 9.93 6.38 -11.13
CA ASN A 33 8.63 6.56 -10.52
C ASN A 33 8.33 8.06 -10.35
N LYS A 34 7.36 8.56 -11.14
CA LYS A 34 6.83 9.92 -11.08
C LYS A 34 5.42 10.00 -10.46
N TRP A 35 4.87 8.87 -10.04
CA TRP A 35 3.47 8.74 -9.64
C TRP A 35 3.31 8.95 -8.14
N LYS A 36 2.14 9.43 -7.76
CA LYS A 36 1.77 9.84 -6.41
C LYS A 36 0.62 8.98 -5.91
N ILE A 37 0.76 8.40 -4.71
CA ILE A 37 -0.30 7.54 -4.14
C ILE A 37 -1.66 8.24 -4.12
N LYS A 38 -1.74 9.48 -3.64
CA LYS A 38 -3.04 10.13 -3.45
C LYS A 38 -3.72 10.48 -4.76
N PHE A 39 -2.97 10.93 -5.75
CA PHE A 39 -3.51 11.50 -7.00
C PHE A 39 -3.59 10.50 -8.14
N ASP A 40 -2.63 9.57 -8.21
CA ASP A 40 -2.55 8.63 -9.32
C ASP A 40 -3.13 7.25 -8.93
N LEU A 41 -2.92 6.80 -7.69
CA LEU A 41 -3.31 5.44 -7.28
C LEU A 41 -4.68 5.36 -6.60
N LEU A 42 -5.06 6.37 -5.80
CA LEU A 42 -6.22 6.28 -4.90
C LEU A 42 -7.30 7.34 -5.18
N ALA A 43 -7.11 8.23 -6.17
CA ALA A 43 -7.98 9.39 -6.38
C ALA A 43 -9.42 9.04 -6.78
N ASP A 44 -9.61 7.91 -7.45
CA ASP A 44 -10.88 7.39 -7.94
C ASP A 44 -11.65 6.56 -6.93
N LEU A 45 -11.07 6.25 -5.76
CA LEU A 45 -11.76 5.55 -4.71
C LEU A 45 -12.74 6.49 -3.96
N PRO A 46 -13.92 6.00 -3.57
CA PRO A 46 -14.86 6.78 -2.77
C PRO A 46 -14.28 7.05 -1.38
N ALA A 47 -14.67 8.18 -0.78
CA ALA A 47 -14.20 8.51 0.56
C ALA A 47 -14.83 7.59 1.61
N LEU A 48 -14.06 7.21 2.63
CA LEU A 48 -14.52 6.34 3.71
C LEU A 48 -14.41 6.99 5.08
N LYS A 49 -15.35 6.62 5.95
CA LYS A 49 -15.28 6.84 7.40
C LYS A 49 -14.60 5.65 8.10
N PRO A 50 -14.06 5.82 9.32
CA PRO A 50 -13.60 4.71 10.15
C PRO A 50 -14.65 3.60 10.28
N GLY A 51 -14.26 2.35 10.03
CA GLY A 51 -15.16 1.19 10.07
C GLY A 51 -16.17 1.11 8.92
N GLY A 52 -16.12 2.05 7.98
CA GLY A 52 -17.00 2.06 6.81
C GLY A 52 -16.42 1.31 5.62
N GLY A 53 -17.21 1.33 4.54
CA GLY A 53 -16.91 0.71 3.27
C GLY A 53 -17.63 -0.62 3.07
N GLU A 54 -17.64 -1.09 1.83
CA GLU A 54 -18.41 -2.28 1.43
C GLU A 54 -17.58 -3.25 0.59
N LYS A 55 -18.12 -4.45 0.39
CA LYS A 55 -17.48 -5.48 -0.44
C LYS A 55 -17.41 -5.08 -1.91
N ILE A 56 -18.42 -4.35 -2.39
CA ILE A 56 -18.51 -3.83 -3.77
C ILE A 56 -18.97 -2.38 -3.66
N MET A 57 -18.27 -1.46 -4.31
CA MET A 57 -18.64 -0.05 -4.39
C MET A 57 -18.43 0.46 -5.80
N GLN A 58 -19.02 1.60 -6.13
CA GLN A 58 -18.75 2.30 -7.38
C GLN A 58 -17.51 3.19 -7.24
N TYR A 59 -16.78 3.35 -8.34
CA TYR A 59 -15.70 4.33 -8.40
C TYR A 59 -16.26 5.74 -8.27
N LYS A 60 -15.50 6.62 -7.62
CA LYS A 60 -15.85 8.04 -7.48
C LYS A 60 -15.56 8.83 -8.74
N THR A 61 -14.45 8.51 -9.43
CA THR A 61 -14.00 9.21 -10.64
C THR A 61 -13.53 8.24 -11.70
N GLY A 62 -13.20 8.78 -12.89
CA GLY A 62 -12.63 8.02 -13.99
C GLY A 62 -11.22 7.50 -13.71
N LEU A 63 -10.70 6.72 -14.68
CA LEU A 63 -9.35 6.15 -14.63
C LEU A 63 -8.30 7.26 -14.61
N THR A 64 -7.24 7.04 -13.83
CA THR A 64 -6.01 7.84 -13.93
C THR A 64 -5.05 7.14 -14.90
N ASN A 65 -4.09 7.90 -15.43
CA ASN A 65 -3.04 7.35 -16.31
C ASN A 65 -2.23 6.23 -15.63
N TYR A 66 -2.06 6.28 -14.30
CA TYR A 66 -1.38 5.20 -13.57
C TYR A 66 -2.22 3.93 -13.55
N LEU A 67 -3.51 4.06 -13.21
CA LEU A 67 -4.41 2.92 -13.07
C LEU A 67 -4.59 2.17 -14.39
N GLU A 68 -4.68 2.91 -15.50
CA GLU A 68 -4.72 2.36 -16.85
C GLU A 68 -3.38 1.72 -17.24
N LYS A 69 -2.27 2.46 -17.15
CA LYS A 69 -0.94 1.99 -17.57
C LYS A 69 -0.50 0.70 -16.90
N PHE A 70 -0.82 0.55 -15.62
CA PHE A 70 -0.42 -0.61 -14.82
C PHE A 70 -1.55 -1.62 -14.62
N GLU A 71 -2.67 -1.47 -15.34
CA GLU A 71 -3.80 -2.41 -15.32
C GLU A 71 -4.34 -2.65 -13.90
N ILE A 72 -4.22 -1.67 -13.01
CA ILE A 72 -4.82 -1.73 -11.67
C ILE A 72 -6.34 -1.68 -11.79
N ARG A 73 -6.83 -0.85 -12.70
CA ARG A 73 -8.20 -0.94 -13.22
C ARG A 73 -8.14 -1.52 -14.63
N ASN A 74 -8.56 -2.77 -14.75
CA ASN A 74 -8.42 -3.58 -15.95
C ASN A 74 -9.75 -3.82 -16.69
N GLY A 75 -10.66 -2.84 -16.63
CA GLY A 75 -11.98 -2.90 -17.29
C GLY A 75 -13.15 -3.16 -16.36
N VAL A 76 -12.91 -3.47 -15.08
CA VAL A 76 -13.97 -3.51 -14.06
C VAL A 76 -14.48 -2.10 -13.72
N ASP A 77 -15.79 -1.98 -13.53
CA ASP A 77 -16.51 -0.74 -13.19
C ASP A 77 -16.88 -0.63 -11.70
N PHE A 78 -16.48 -1.62 -10.89
CA PHE A 78 -16.64 -1.62 -9.44
C PHE A 78 -15.31 -1.74 -8.69
N VAL A 79 -15.31 -1.25 -7.46
CA VAL A 79 -14.25 -1.39 -6.46
C VAL A 79 -14.58 -2.57 -5.55
N THR A 80 -13.67 -3.52 -5.39
CA THR A 80 -13.85 -4.62 -4.42
C THR A 80 -13.15 -4.35 -3.09
N GLN A 81 -13.79 -4.76 -1.99
CA GLN A 81 -13.24 -4.79 -0.64
C GLN A 81 -12.64 -3.45 -0.18
N HIS A 82 -13.29 -2.33 -0.51
CA HIS A 82 -12.89 -1.02 -0.01
C HIS A 82 -13.43 -0.79 1.40
N ILE A 83 -12.89 -1.57 2.35
CA ILE A 83 -13.37 -1.68 3.73
C ILE A 83 -12.27 -1.27 4.70
N THR A 84 -12.62 -0.43 5.67
CA THR A 84 -11.69 0.05 6.71
C THR A 84 -11.93 -0.64 8.05
N ARG A 85 -11.01 -0.48 8.99
CA ARG A 85 -11.22 -0.91 10.38
C ARG A 85 -11.93 0.19 11.19
N PRO A 86 -12.75 -0.17 12.19
CA PRO A 86 -13.20 0.78 13.19
C PRO A 86 -12.00 1.24 14.03
N HIS A 87 -12.12 2.45 14.59
CA HIS A 87 -11.11 3.06 15.46
C HIS A 87 -11.82 3.64 16.67
N ASN A 88 -11.13 3.68 17.82
CA ASN A 88 -11.59 4.43 18.98
C ASN A 88 -11.23 5.92 18.83
N GLU A 89 -11.87 6.79 19.62
CA GLU A 89 -11.65 8.25 19.55
C GLU A 89 -10.21 8.68 19.87
N ARG A 90 -9.54 7.94 20.75
CA ARG A 90 -8.13 8.20 21.09
C ARG A 90 -7.23 8.03 19.86
N ASP A 91 -7.37 6.92 19.14
CA ASP A 91 -6.59 6.63 17.94
C ASP A 91 -6.89 7.65 16.84
N LEU A 92 -8.15 8.05 16.69
CA LEU A 92 -8.54 9.11 15.75
C LEU A 92 -7.90 10.45 16.12
N SER A 93 -7.82 10.77 17.41
CA SER A 93 -7.14 11.98 17.89
C SER A 93 -5.64 11.96 17.57
N ILE A 94 -4.98 10.82 17.78
CA ILE A 94 -3.57 10.64 17.40
C ILE A 94 -3.39 10.75 15.88
N TYR A 95 -4.30 10.17 15.09
CA TYR A 95 -4.23 10.23 13.63
C TYR A 95 -4.35 11.66 13.13
N ARG A 96 -5.22 12.50 13.71
CA ARG A 96 -5.31 13.94 13.37
C ARG A 96 -3.96 14.63 13.56
N ILE A 97 -3.31 14.41 14.69
CA ILE A 97 -1.98 14.98 14.99
C ILE A 97 -0.95 14.48 13.98
N ALA A 98 -0.92 13.17 13.69
CA ALA A 98 0.00 12.58 12.73
C ALA A 98 -0.19 13.14 11.31
N ILE A 99 -1.44 13.26 10.87
CA ILE A 99 -1.82 13.83 9.56
C ILE A 99 -1.38 15.28 9.47
N GLN A 100 -1.63 16.08 10.52
CA GLN A 100 -1.23 17.48 10.56
C GLN A 100 0.29 17.65 10.48
N LYS A 101 1.07 16.94 11.30
CA LYS A 101 2.55 17.01 11.24
C LYS A 101 3.08 16.60 9.87
N TRP A 102 2.53 15.55 9.28
CA TRP A 102 3.00 15.07 7.98
C TRP A 102 2.62 15.99 6.83
N LEU A 103 1.36 16.41 6.73
CA LEU A 103 0.86 17.18 5.60
C LEU A 103 1.30 18.64 5.64
N ASN A 104 1.49 19.23 6.83
CA ASN A 104 1.93 20.62 6.95
C ASN A 104 3.46 20.74 6.97
N ASN A 105 4.15 19.85 7.68
CA ASN A 105 5.57 20.01 7.98
C ASN A 105 6.46 18.94 7.33
N GLY A 106 5.89 17.88 6.75
CA GLY A 106 6.66 16.73 6.26
C GLY A 106 7.29 15.89 7.38
N GLU A 107 6.81 16.03 8.62
CA GLU A 107 7.40 15.41 9.80
C GLU A 107 6.64 14.15 10.22
N ARG A 108 7.39 13.14 10.68
CA ARG A 108 6.79 11.93 11.28
C ARG A 108 6.49 12.18 12.74
N LEU A 109 5.28 11.83 13.15
CA LEU A 109 4.90 11.82 14.55
C LEU A 109 5.76 10.83 15.33
N LYS A 110 6.45 11.31 16.36
CA LYS A 110 7.05 10.45 17.38
C LYS A 110 6.09 10.32 18.55
N TYR A 111 6.09 9.16 19.19
CA TYR A 111 5.22 8.90 20.34
C TYR A 111 5.45 9.88 21.51
N SER A 112 6.69 10.34 21.68
CA SER A 112 7.08 11.39 22.63
C SER A 112 6.35 12.73 22.40
N ASP A 113 5.98 13.02 21.15
CA ASP A 113 5.34 14.29 20.76
C ASP A 113 3.84 14.30 21.10
N LEU A 114 3.29 13.17 21.55
CA LEU A 114 1.89 13.08 21.91
C LEU A 114 1.59 13.88 23.19
N PRO A 115 0.42 14.49 23.30
CA PRO A 115 -0.12 14.95 24.58
C PRO A 115 -0.16 13.82 25.62
N GLU A 116 0.09 14.14 26.88
CA GLU A 116 0.23 13.14 27.96
C GLU A 116 -1.04 12.30 28.14
N ASN A 117 -2.22 12.91 27.99
CA ASN A 117 -3.51 12.22 28.04
C ASN A 117 -3.71 11.18 26.90
N LEU A 118 -2.92 11.25 25.83
CA LEU A 118 -2.94 10.30 24.73
C LEU A 118 -1.84 9.23 24.85
N LYS A 119 -0.91 9.33 25.81
CA LYS A 119 0.11 8.31 26.05
C LYS A 119 -0.43 7.23 26.99
N THR A 120 -0.41 5.98 26.55
CA THR A 120 -0.87 4.81 27.35
C THR A 120 0.21 3.77 27.59
N HIS A 121 1.43 4.04 27.13
CA HIS A 121 2.54 3.10 27.20
C HIS A 121 3.69 3.81 27.89
N ASN A 122 4.24 3.17 28.92
CA ASN A 122 5.38 3.69 29.69
C ASN A 122 6.68 3.62 28.88
N ASN A 123 6.75 2.77 27.86
CA ASN A 123 7.91 2.71 26.98
C ASN A 123 7.89 3.89 26.00
N GLN A 124 8.69 4.91 26.32
CA GLN A 124 8.89 6.10 25.50
C GLN A 124 10.24 6.08 24.76
N GLU A 125 10.96 4.95 24.78
CA GLU A 125 12.31 4.84 24.20
C GLU A 125 12.33 3.92 22.96
N SER A 126 11.39 2.98 22.86
CA SER A 126 11.29 2.01 21.76
C SER A 126 9.97 2.17 20.98
N PHE A 127 9.98 1.89 19.67
CA PHE A 127 8.80 1.99 18.78
C PHE A 127 8.16 3.39 18.70
N LEU A 128 9.01 4.43 18.66
CA LEU A 128 8.59 5.82 18.59
C LEU A 128 7.71 6.16 17.37
N ASP A 129 7.81 5.38 16.30
CA ASP A 129 7.23 5.65 14.99
C ASP A 129 5.96 4.85 14.71
N ARG A 130 5.18 4.50 15.74
CA ARG A 130 3.98 3.64 15.62
C ARG A 130 2.87 4.20 14.73
N PHE A 131 2.79 5.52 14.61
CA PHE A 131 1.72 6.22 13.90
C PHE A 131 2.28 6.88 12.64
N LYS A 132 2.12 6.23 11.48
CA LYS A 132 2.71 6.72 10.22
C LYS A 132 1.64 7.01 9.18
N VAL A 133 1.74 8.21 8.63
CA VAL A 133 0.93 8.65 7.49
C VAL A 133 1.58 8.16 6.20
N VAL A 134 0.79 7.57 5.31
CA VAL A 134 1.27 7.17 3.98
C VAL A 134 1.65 8.44 3.22
N ASP A 135 2.80 8.45 2.53
CA ASP A 135 3.21 9.61 1.74
C ASP A 135 2.26 9.80 0.55
N PRO A 136 1.48 10.90 0.49
CA PRO A 136 0.52 11.12 -0.59
C PRO A 136 1.21 11.42 -1.92
N ASN A 137 2.42 11.97 -1.89
CA ASN A 137 3.16 12.48 -3.05
C ASN A 137 4.27 11.53 -3.51
N GLY A 138 4.45 10.41 -2.81
CA GLY A 138 5.49 9.44 -3.09
C GLY A 138 5.00 8.02 -2.89
N CYS A 139 5.86 7.19 -2.30
CA CYS A 139 5.57 5.78 -2.07
C CYS A 139 5.28 5.49 -0.61
N SER A 140 4.47 4.45 -0.42
CA SER A 140 4.29 3.87 0.90
C SER A 140 5.59 3.22 1.35
N HIS A 141 5.81 3.20 2.65
CA HIS A 141 6.73 2.25 3.25
C HIS A 141 6.18 0.83 3.06
N THR A 142 7.01 -0.17 3.35
CA THR A 142 6.66 -1.59 3.21
C THR A 142 5.31 -1.90 3.85
N VAL A 143 4.30 -2.28 3.07
CA VAL A 143 3.06 -2.93 3.54
C VAL A 143 3.40 -4.32 4.11
N VAL A 144 3.39 -4.47 5.43
CA VAL A 144 3.70 -5.73 6.13
C VAL A 144 2.44 -6.56 6.37
N ALA A 145 2.59 -7.87 6.53
CA ALA A 145 1.46 -8.78 6.84
C ALA A 145 0.77 -8.43 8.16
N HIS A 146 1.52 -7.84 9.10
CA HIS A 146 1.02 -7.40 10.38
C HIS A 146 0.15 -6.13 10.32
N ILE A 147 -0.07 -5.52 9.14
CA ILE A 147 -1.01 -4.38 8.97
C ILE A 147 -2.40 -4.65 9.56
N ALA A 148 -2.82 -5.92 9.62
CA ALA A 148 -4.06 -6.34 10.30
C ALA A 148 -4.10 -5.94 11.80
N ARG A 149 -2.96 -5.98 12.51
CA ARG A 149 -2.82 -5.55 13.90
C ARG A 149 -2.28 -4.12 13.98
N ASP A 150 -1.32 -3.79 13.12
CA ASP A 150 -0.55 -2.55 13.10
C ASP A 150 -1.11 -1.51 12.12
N GLY A 151 -2.43 -1.40 12.02
CA GLY A 151 -3.09 -0.44 11.11
C GLY A 151 -2.64 1.01 11.32
N HIS A 152 -2.16 1.36 12.52
CA HIS A 152 -1.60 2.67 12.86
C HIS A 152 -0.34 3.04 12.07
N TYR A 153 0.37 2.06 11.50
CA TYR A 153 1.48 2.31 10.60
C TYR A 153 1.02 2.79 9.22
N TYR A 154 -0.27 2.71 8.87
CA TYR A 154 -0.76 3.04 7.53
C TYR A 154 -1.97 3.98 7.61
N ILE A 155 -1.74 5.20 8.06
CA ILE A 155 -2.76 6.25 8.17
C ILE A 155 -2.99 6.89 6.79
N TYR A 156 -4.25 7.03 6.41
CA TYR A 156 -4.63 7.67 5.15
C TYR A 156 -4.30 9.19 5.19
N PRO A 157 -3.62 9.75 4.16
CA PRO A 157 -3.08 11.11 4.20
C PRO A 157 -4.12 12.18 3.82
N ASP A 158 -5.14 12.37 4.66
CA ASP A 158 -6.19 13.36 4.40
C ASP A 158 -6.86 13.89 5.68
N PHE A 159 -7.13 15.19 5.70
CA PHE A 159 -7.76 15.87 6.84
C PHE A 159 -9.24 15.49 7.05
N LYS A 160 -9.93 15.01 6.00
CA LYS A 160 -11.35 14.64 6.08
C LYS A 160 -11.55 13.15 6.33
N GLN A 161 -10.56 12.32 6.01
CA GLN A 161 -10.60 10.86 6.18
C GLN A 161 -9.60 10.40 7.25
N ILE A 162 -9.91 10.70 8.50
CA ILE A 162 -9.09 10.30 9.66
C ILE A 162 -9.26 8.79 9.91
N ARG A 163 -8.44 7.96 9.28
CA ARG A 163 -8.51 6.48 9.37
C ARG A 163 -7.21 5.83 8.91
N SER A 164 -7.06 4.53 9.17
CA SER A 164 -6.09 3.71 8.47
C SER A 164 -6.53 3.42 7.03
N LEU A 165 -5.59 2.90 6.22
CA LEU A 165 -5.91 2.33 4.91
C LEU A 165 -6.97 1.22 5.01
N SER A 166 -7.77 1.12 3.97
CA SER A 166 -8.66 0.02 3.65
C SER A 166 -7.90 -1.17 3.04
N ILE A 167 -8.57 -2.32 2.92
CA ILE A 167 -8.02 -3.51 2.23
C ILE A 167 -7.64 -3.14 0.79
N ARG A 168 -8.57 -2.55 0.02
CA ARG A 168 -8.34 -2.16 -1.37
C ARG A 168 -7.20 -1.16 -1.56
N GLU A 169 -7.06 -0.16 -0.70
CA GLU A 169 -5.94 0.79 -0.80
C GLU A 169 -4.60 0.10 -0.56
N ALA A 170 -4.52 -0.81 0.42
CA ALA A 170 -3.31 -1.59 0.67
C ALA A 170 -3.00 -2.56 -0.49
N ALA A 171 -4.03 -3.17 -1.09
CA ALA A 171 -3.91 -4.03 -2.26
C ALA A 171 -3.35 -3.26 -3.47
N ARG A 172 -3.90 -2.07 -3.77
CA ARG A 172 -3.41 -1.19 -4.84
C ARG A 172 -1.97 -0.73 -4.61
N ILE A 173 -1.57 -0.43 -3.37
CA ILE A 173 -0.15 -0.11 -3.06
C ILE A 173 0.76 -1.30 -3.35
N GLN A 174 0.30 -2.52 -3.09
CA GLN A 174 0.96 -3.77 -3.48
C GLN A 174 0.74 -4.13 -4.95
N SER A 175 0.17 -3.24 -5.76
CA SER A 175 -0.08 -3.38 -7.20
C SER A 175 -1.02 -4.52 -7.61
N PHE A 176 -1.93 -4.91 -6.73
CA PHE A 176 -3.05 -5.78 -7.12
C PHE A 176 -4.07 -4.99 -7.93
N SER A 177 -4.60 -5.64 -8.97
CA SER A 177 -5.75 -5.17 -9.74
C SER A 177 -7.04 -5.23 -8.91
N ASP A 178 -8.03 -4.46 -9.33
CA ASP A 178 -9.29 -4.30 -8.61
C ASP A 178 -10.26 -5.48 -8.73
N ASP A 179 -10.03 -6.37 -9.70
CA ASP A 179 -10.70 -7.66 -9.85
C ASP A 179 -10.11 -8.76 -8.96
N TYR A 180 -8.94 -8.55 -8.35
CA TYR A 180 -8.37 -9.52 -7.41
C TYR A 180 -9.10 -9.46 -6.07
N TYR A 181 -9.77 -10.56 -5.71
CA TYR A 181 -10.52 -10.69 -4.46
C TYR A 181 -9.71 -11.45 -3.40
N PHE A 182 -9.71 -10.96 -2.15
CA PHE A 182 -9.01 -11.59 -1.05
C PHE A 182 -9.96 -12.39 -0.16
N GLU A 183 -9.60 -13.63 0.14
CA GLU A 183 -10.47 -14.55 0.88
C GLU A 183 -10.44 -14.35 2.40
N GLY A 184 -11.56 -14.65 3.06
CA GLY A 184 -11.69 -14.66 4.52
C GLY A 184 -11.92 -13.29 5.16
N SER A 185 -11.51 -13.16 6.43
CA SER A 185 -11.75 -11.94 7.21
C SER A 185 -10.88 -10.76 6.74
N ARG A 186 -11.23 -9.52 7.13
CA ARG A 186 -10.41 -8.33 6.87
C ARG A 186 -8.94 -8.52 7.28
N SER A 187 -8.71 -9.13 8.44
CA SER A 187 -7.36 -9.42 8.93
C SER A 187 -6.63 -10.46 8.07
N ALA A 188 -7.35 -11.46 7.55
CA ALA A 188 -6.80 -12.45 6.63
C ALA A 188 -6.45 -11.83 5.27
N ALA A 189 -7.29 -10.94 4.74
CA ALA A 189 -7.02 -10.20 3.50
C ALA A 189 -5.76 -9.33 3.63
N PHE A 190 -5.64 -8.57 4.71
CA PHE A 190 -4.43 -7.79 4.99
C PHE A 190 -3.16 -8.64 5.11
N ARG A 191 -3.26 -9.82 5.71
CA ARG A 191 -2.15 -10.78 5.78
C ARG A 191 -1.74 -11.28 4.39
N GLN A 192 -2.71 -11.61 3.53
CA GLN A 192 -2.46 -12.01 2.14
C GLN A 192 -1.73 -10.89 1.38
N ILE A 193 -2.26 -9.67 1.44
CA ILE A 193 -1.68 -8.47 0.79
C ILE A 193 -0.24 -8.22 1.27
N GLY A 194 0.01 -8.26 2.58
CA GLY A 194 1.33 -7.94 3.14
C GLY A 194 2.40 -9.01 2.92
N ASN A 195 1.98 -10.28 2.78
CA ASN A 195 2.87 -11.41 2.47
C ASN A 195 3.17 -11.56 0.98
N ALA A 196 2.31 -11.01 0.11
CA ALA A 196 2.45 -11.18 -1.33
C ALA A 196 3.74 -10.56 -1.90
N VAL A 197 4.08 -11.06 -3.09
CA VAL A 197 4.97 -10.37 -4.03
C VAL A 197 4.08 -9.44 -4.86
N PRO A 198 4.44 -8.14 -5.02
CA PRO A 198 3.65 -7.22 -5.84
C PRO A 198 3.48 -7.77 -7.28
N PRO A 199 2.25 -7.84 -7.83
CA PRO A 199 2.03 -8.36 -9.18
C PRO A 199 2.86 -7.66 -10.27
N LEU A 200 3.06 -6.35 -10.21
CA LEU A 200 3.90 -5.65 -11.20
C LEU A 200 5.38 -6.07 -11.12
N MET A 201 5.90 -6.32 -9.92
CA MET A 201 7.26 -6.85 -9.75
C MET A 201 7.36 -8.26 -10.33
N ALA A 202 6.38 -9.12 -10.04
CA ALA A 202 6.33 -10.46 -10.59
C ALA A 202 6.22 -10.45 -12.13
N LYS A 203 5.39 -9.57 -12.70
CA LYS A 203 5.25 -9.35 -14.16
C LYS A 203 6.58 -8.94 -14.78
N SER A 204 7.31 -8.01 -14.18
CA SER A 204 8.63 -7.59 -14.68
C SER A 204 9.63 -8.75 -14.74
N ILE A 205 9.71 -9.55 -13.67
CA ILE A 205 10.57 -10.75 -13.64
C ILE A 205 10.13 -11.76 -14.71
N ALA A 206 8.83 -12.02 -14.82
CA ALA A 206 8.28 -12.98 -15.78
C ALA A 206 8.54 -12.57 -17.24
N VAL A 207 8.39 -11.28 -17.58
CA VAL A 207 8.71 -10.75 -18.91
C VAL A 207 10.19 -10.93 -19.24
N SER A 208 11.08 -10.65 -18.29
CA SER A 208 12.52 -10.84 -18.50
C SER A 208 12.89 -12.31 -18.66
N ILE A 209 12.28 -13.23 -17.90
CA ILE A 209 12.46 -14.67 -18.09
C ILE A 209 11.91 -15.11 -19.46
N LYS A 210 10.74 -14.60 -19.89
CA LYS A 210 10.16 -14.91 -21.19
C LYS A 210 11.12 -14.53 -22.33
N LYS A 211 11.73 -13.34 -22.28
CA LYS A 211 12.75 -12.92 -23.26
C LYS A 211 13.93 -13.92 -23.31
N LEU A 212 14.43 -14.36 -22.16
CA LEU A 212 15.51 -15.35 -22.08
C LEU A 212 15.13 -16.73 -22.63
N LEU A 213 13.85 -17.11 -22.57
CA LEU A 213 13.38 -18.39 -23.10
C LEU A 213 13.12 -18.34 -24.61
N LEU A 214 12.71 -17.19 -25.14
CA LEU A 214 12.40 -17.00 -26.56
C LEU A 214 13.61 -16.61 -27.42
N ASN A 215 14.63 -15.98 -26.83
CA ASN A 215 15.89 -15.64 -27.50
C ASN A 215 16.90 -16.81 -27.49
N LYS A 216 16.40 -18.04 -27.44
CA LYS A 216 17.18 -19.28 -27.64
C LYS A 216 16.91 -19.81 -29.03
#